data_AF-A0A813HSP1-F1
#
_entry.id   AF-A0A813HSP1-F1
#
_cell.length_a   1.000
_cell.length_b   1.000
_cell.length_c   1.000
_cell.angle_alpha   90.00
_cell.angle_beta   90.00
_cell.angle_gamma   90.00
#
_symmetry.space_group_name_H-M   'P 1'
#
loop_
_entity.id
_entity.type
_entity.pdbx_description
1 polymer ?
#
loop_
_entity_poly.entity_id
_entity_poly.type
_entity_poly.pdbx_seq_one_letter_code
_entity_poly.pdbx_strand_id
1 'polypeptide(L)'
;VAPHMARGSCIVSCTSGEPAVTRRLAQSLKERYGIDFLDAPVSGGPKGAAAGTISCMVGADDEAAAQRALPVLRSFTGKIVRCGPAGSGHAVKAVNNAMNVTHLLLGVEGLLALQRFGVDPAVALEAINSSSGRSLQTEQRIPQEVLTGRFDYGFKLPLMAK
;
A
#
# COMPACT_ATOMS: atom_id res chain seq x y z
N VAL A 1 -3.55 -17.07 -18.75
CA VAL A 1 -4.89 -16.45 -18.86
C VAL A 1 -5.08 -15.64 -20.14
N ALA A 2 -4.15 -14.73 -20.51
CA ALA A 2 -4.31 -13.83 -21.65
C ALA A 2 -4.73 -14.48 -22.99
N PRO A 3 -4.19 -15.64 -23.41
CA PRO A 3 -4.61 -16.29 -24.67
C PRO A 3 -6.08 -16.72 -24.72
N HIS A 4 -6.75 -16.82 -23.57
CA HIS A 4 -8.15 -17.25 -23.44
C HIS A 4 -9.09 -16.08 -23.12
N MET A 5 -8.60 -14.83 -23.12
CA MET A 5 -9.41 -13.65 -22.84
C MET A 5 -9.81 -12.96 -24.14
N ALA A 6 -11.01 -12.37 -24.17
CA ALA A 6 -11.46 -11.59 -25.31
C ALA A 6 -10.67 -10.28 -25.46
N ARG A 7 -10.46 -9.82 -26.70
CA ARG A 7 -9.93 -8.48 -26.97
C ARG A 7 -10.81 -7.41 -26.30
N GLY A 8 -10.19 -6.38 -25.73
CA GLY A 8 -10.87 -5.34 -24.95
C GLY A 8 -11.11 -5.69 -23.48
N SER A 9 -10.75 -6.90 -23.05
CA SER A 9 -10.75 -7.27 -21.63
C SER A 9 -9.71 -6.47 -20.85
N CYS A 10 -9.90 -6.39 -19.53
CA CYS A 10 -9.03 -5.66 -18.61
C CYS A 10 -8.54 -6.59 -17.49
N ILE A 11 -7.23 -6.59 -17.24
CA ILE A 11 -6.62 -7.25 -16.07
C ILE A 11 -6.32 -6.17 -15.04
N VAL A 12 -6.83 -6.36 -13.81
CA VAL A 12 -6.56 -5.47 -12.68
C VAL A 12 -5.72 -6.21 -11.65
N SER A 13 -4.51 -5.72 -11.42
CA SER A 13 -3.56 -6.31 -10.47
C SER A 13 -3.55 -5.53 -9.17
N CYS A 14 -4.09 -6.13 -8.09
CA CYS A 14 -4.05 -5.55 -6.74
C CYS A 14 -2.81 -5.96 -5.93
N THR A 15 -1.86 -6.69 -6.53
CA THR A 15 -0.60 -7.05 -5.84
C THR A 15 0.29 -5.82 -5.63
N SER A 16 1.28 -5.94 -4.76
CA SER A 16 2.51 -5.14 -4.87
C SER A 16 3.42 -5.80 -5.91
N GLY A 17 3.83 -5.03 -6.92
CA GLY A 17 4.63 -5.49 -8.04
C GLY A 17 5.72 -4.50 -8.42
N GLU A 18 6.63 -4.91 -9.30
CA GLU A 18 7.71 -4.05 -9.78
C GLU A 18 7.21 -3.13 -10.92
N PRO A 19 7.43 -1.80 -10.83
CA PRO A 19 6.93 -0.86 -11.84
C PRO A 19 7.43 -1.15 -13.26
N ALA A 20 8.70 -1.53 -13.40
CA ALA A 20 9.30 -1.79 -14.70
C ALA A 20 8.75 -3.06 -15.35
N VAL A 21 8.56 -4.14 -14.57
CA VAL A 21 7.90 -5.37 -15.03
C VAL A 21 6.46 -5.08 -15.45
N THR A 22 5.76 -4.25 -14.67
CA THR A 22 4.37 -3.87 -14.93
C THR A 22 4.22 -3.15 -16.26
N ARG A 23 5.08 -2.17 -16.54
CA ARG A 23 5.08 -1.46 -17.82
C ARG A 23 5.28 -2.41 -19.00
N ARG A 24 6.29 -3.30 -18.92
CA ARG A 24 6.55 -4.30 -19.96
C ARG A 24 5.38 -5.25 -20.16
N LEU A 25 4.75 -5.69 -19.07
CA LEU A 25 3.60 -6.58 -19.11
C LEU A 25 2.38 -5.89 -19.74
N ALA A 26 2.07 -4.66 -19.34
CA ALA A 26 0.95 -3.89 -19.88
C ALA A 26 1.10 -3.70 -21.40
N GLN A 27 2.29 -3.29 -21.84
CA GLN A 27 2.60 -3.15 -23.26
C GLN A 27 2.42 -4.47 -24.01
N SER A 28 3.02 -5.56 -23.50
CA SER A 28 2.94 -6.88 -24.14
C SER A 28 1.50 -7.41 -24.25
N LEU A 29 0.69 -7.21 -23.21
CA LEU A 29 -0.72 -7.61 -23.20
C LEU A 29 -1.55 -6.83 -24.22
N LYS A 30 -1.32 -5.51 -24.32
CA LYS A 30 -2.02 -4.65 -25.27
C LYS A 30 -1.66 -5.02 -26.70
N GLU A 31 -0.37 -5.15 -27.02
CA GLU A 31 0.12 -5.43 -28.37
C GLU A 31 -0.32 -6.82 -28.86
N ARG A 32 -0.14 -7.86 -28.03
CA ARG A 32 -0.34 -9.25 -28.46
C ARG A 32 -1.80 -9.69 -28.38
N TYR A 33 -2.53 -9.20 -27.38
CA TYR A 33 -3.86 -9.71 -27.06
C TYR A 33 -4.95 -8.64 -27.06
N GLY A 34 -4.61 -7.36 -27.23
CA GLY A 34 -5.58 -6.27 -27.12
C GLY A 34 -6.22 -6.18 -25.73
N ILE A 35 -5.47 -6.58 -24.69
CA ILE A 35 -5.93 -6.59 -23.29
C ILE A 35 -5.33 -5.38 -22.57
N ASP A 36 -6.17 -4.67 -21.84
CA ASP A 36 -5.73 -3.58 -20.96
C ASP A 36 -5.20 -4.14 -19.64
N PHE A 37 -4.18 -3.50 -19.08
CA PHE A 37 -3.63 -3.86 -17.79
C PHE A 37 -3.57 -2.64 -16.87
N LEU A 38 -4.10 -2.81 -15.66
CA LEU A 38 -4.11 -1.80 -14.60
C LEU A 38 -3.39 -2.39 -13.39
N ASP A 39 -2.36 -1.71 -12.91
CA ASP A 39 -1.88 -1.92 -11.55
C ASP A 39 -2.71 -1.07 -10.59
N ALA A 40 -3.31 -1.72 -9.61
CA ALA A 40 -4.21 -1.13 -8.63
C ALA A 40 -3.86 -1.58 -7.19
N PRO A 41 -2.59 -1.53 -6.75
CA PRO A 41 -2.23 -1.90 -5.38
C PRO A 41 -3.01 -1.10 -4.33
N VAL A 42 -3.20 -1.72 -3.18
CA VAL A 42 -4.02 -1.19 -2.09
C VAL A 42 -3.24 -0.93 -0.81
N SER A 43 -3.73 -0.03 0.04
CA SER A 43 -3.17 0.31 1.35
C SER A 43 -4.27 0.48 2.40
N GLY A 44 -4.06 -0.06 3.61
CA GLY A 44 -5.04 -0.05 4.72
C GLY A 44 -5.27 -1.41 5.39
N GLY A 45 -4.63 -2.47 4.88
CA GLY A 45 -4.60 -3.80 5.52
C GLY A 45 -5.94 -4.56 5.47
N PRO A 46 -5.98 -5.79 6.04
CA PRO A 46 -7.16 -6.65 5.98
C PRO A 46 -8.42 -6.03 6.62
N LYS A 47 -8.25 -5.34 7.76
CA LYS A 47 -9.36 -4.66 8.44
C LYS A 47 -9.97 -3.55 7.58
N GLY A 48 -9.13 -2.73 6.94
CA GLY A 48 -9.61 -1.69 6.02
C GLY A 48 -10.24 -2.25 4.76
N ALA A 49 -9.75 -3.39 4.25
CA ALA A 49 -10.33 -4.05 3.09
C ALA A 49 -11.73 -4.60 3.40
N ALA A 50 -11.91 -5.27 4.55
CA ALA A 50 -13.20 -5.75 5.00
C ALA A 50 -14.20 -4.60 5.25
N ALA A 51 -13.72 -3.44 5.69
CA ALA A 51 -14.54 -2.25 5.88
C ALA A 51 -14.78 -1.45 4.59
N GLY A 52 -14.18 -1.84 3.46
CA GLY A 52 -14.27 -1.10 2.20
C GLY A 52 -13.60 0.29 2.23
N THR A 53 -12.66 0.53 3.14
CA THR A 53 -12.05 1.85 3.38
C THR A 53 -10.61 1.95 2.87
N ILE A 54 -10.03 0.88 2.32
CA ILE A 54 -8.66 0.91 1.80
C ILE A 54 -8.51 1.90 0.64
N SER A 55 -7.31 2.46 0.55
CA SER A 55 -6.88 3.31 -0.57
C SER A 55 -6.35 2.43 -1.70
N CYS A 56 -6.68 2.78 -2.94
CA CYS A 56 -6.21 2.13 -4.15
C CYS A 56 -5.44 3.13 -5.03
N MET A 57 -4.26 2.72 -5.49
CA MET A 57 -3.34 3.52 -6.30
C MET A 57 -3.32 2.94 -7.71
N VAL A 58 -3.93 3.60 -8.69
CA VAL A 58 -4.18 3.01 -10.01
C VAL A 58 -3.25 3.60 -11.07
N GLY A 59 -2.40 2.77 -11.65
CA GLY A 59 -1.70 3.03 -12.91
C GLY A 59 -2.45 2.41 -14.09
N ALA A 60 -2.65 3.17 -15.17
CA ALA A 60 -3.22 2.65 -16.42
C ALA A 60 -2.86 3.55 -17.60
N ASP A 61 -2.53 2.95 -18.75
CA ASP A 61 -2.24 3.71 -19.99
C ASP A 61 -3.52 4.16 -20.72
N ASP A 62 -4.62 3.41 -20.57
CA ASP A 62 -5.92 3.69 -21.18
C ASP A 62 -6.90 4.19 -20.10
N GLU A 63 -7.33 5.45 -20.22
CA GLU A 63 -8.25 6.05 -19.26
C GLU A 63 -9.66 5.46 -19.35
N ALA A 64 -10.12 5.05 -20.54
CA ALA A 64 -11.40 4.37 -20.67
C ALA A 64 -11.37 3.01 -19.96
N ALA A 65 -10.25 2.30 -20.02
CA ALA A 65 -10.06 1.06 -19.26
C ALA A 65 -10.06 1.30 -17.74
N ALA A 66 -9.41 2.37 -17.27
CA ALA A 66 -9.45 2.79 -15.88
C ALA A 66 -10.88 3.07 -15.39
N GLN A 67 -11.67 3.80 -16.18
CA GLN A 67 -13.07 4.11 -15.87
C GLN A 67 -13.94 2.84 -15.79
N ARG A 68 -13.76 1.88 -16.71
CA ARG A 68 -14.47 0.59 -16.68
C ARG A 68 -14.17 -0.23 -15.41
N ALA A 69 -12.98 -0.09 -14.84
CA ALA A 69 -12.60 -0.82 -13.62
C ALA A 69 -13.13 -0.18 -12.33
N LEU A 70 -13.56 1.09 -12.35
CA LEU A 70 -13.98 1.80 -11.14
C LEU A 70 -15.11 1.14 -10.35
N PRO A 71 -16.20 0.62 -10.96
CA PRO A 71 -17.26 -0.02 -10.19
C PRO A 71 -16.77 -1.20 -9.35
N VAL A 72 -15.85 -2.00 -9.90
CA VAL A 72 -15.23 -3.13 -9.20
C VAL A 72 -14.31 -2.63 -8.09
N LEU A 73 -13.42 -1.67 -8.37
CA LEU A 73 -12.52 -1.11 -7.36
C LEU A 73 -13.28 -0.45 -6.20
N ARG A 74 -14.38 0.25 -6.47
CA ARG A 74 -15.21 0.91 -5.45
C ARG A 74 -15.93 -0.08 -4.52
N SER A 75 -16.09 -1.35 -4.92
CA SER A 75 -16.73 -2.35 -4.06
C SER A 75 -15.94 -2.69 -2.80
N PHE A 76 -14.64 -2.39 -2.77
CA PHE A 76 -13.76 -2.69 -1.63
C PHE A 76 -12.80 -1.55 -1.27
N THR A 77 -12.90 -0.38 -1.92
CA THR A 77 -12.00 0.77 -1.69
C THR A 77 -12.79 2.03 -1.38
N GLY A 78 -12.31 2.78 -0.38
CA GLY A 78 -12.90 4.06 0.02
C GLY A 78 -12.31 5.24 -0.74
N LYS A 79 -11.11 5.06 -1.30
CA LYS A 79 -10.40 6.08 -2.09
C LYS A 79 -9.66 5.43 -3.24
N ILE A 80 -9.83 5.99 -4.43
CA ILE A 80 -9.10 5.60 -5.64
C ILE A 80 -8.31 6.81 -6.12
N VAL A 81 -7.02 6.63 -6.35
CA VAL A 81 -6.11 7.67 -6.85
C VAL A 81 -5.55 7.24 -8.18
N ARG A 82 -5.75 8.05 -9.23
CA ARG A 82 -5.07 7.84 -10.53
C ARG A 82 -3.63 8.30 -10.41
N CYS A 83 -2.68 7.38 -10.52
CA CYS A 83 -1.26 7.61 -10.32
C CYS A 83 -0.50 7.86 -11.64
N GLY A 84 -1.15 7.69 -12.78
CA GLY A 84 -0.58 7.89 -14.11
C GLY A 84 -0.61 6.61 -14.96
N PRO A 85 0.39 6.40 -15.85
CA PRO A 85 0.45 5.24 -16.73
C PRO A 85 0.64 3.93 -15.96
N ALA A 86 0.60 2.80 -16.67
CA ALA A 86 0.84 1.50 -16.06
C ALA A 86 2.20 1.47 -15.33
N GLY A 87 2.23 0.83 -14.17
CA GLY A 87 3.36 0.76 -13.24
C GLY A 87 3.45 1.92 -12.25
N SER A 88 2.72 3.02 -12.44
CA SER A 88 2.75 4.15 -11.50
C SER A 88 2.10 3.84 -10.16
N GLY A 89 1.02 3.06 -10.12
CA GLY A 89 0.37 2.62 -8.88
C GLY A 89 1.31 1.76 -8.04
N HIS A 90 1.98 0.80 -8.67
CA HIS A 90 3.03 -0.02 -8.06
C HIS A 90 4.21 0.82 -7.56
N ALA A 91 4.64 1.85 -8.30
CA ALA A 91 5.74 2.73 -7.88
C ALA A 91 5.36 3.53 -6.62
N VAL A 92 4.17 4.14 -6.63
CA VAL A 92 3.64 4.87 -5.46
C VAL A 92 3.51 3.92 -4.27
N LYS A 93 3.00 2.70 -4.48
CA LYS A 93 2.86 1.71 -3.41
C LYS A 93 4.22 1.31 -2.80
N ALA A 94 5.24 1.10 -3.64
CA ALA A 94 6.58 0.75 -3.18
C ALA A 94 7.14 1.84 -2.25
N VAL A 95 7.08 3.11 -2.67
CA VAL A 95 7.54 4.24 -1.85
C VAL A 95 6.70 4.38 -0.58
N ASN A 96 5.37 4.28 -0.67
CA ASN A 96 4.48 4.32 0.49
C ASN A 96 4.85 3.25 1.53
N ASN A 97 5.13 2.02 1.08
CA ASN A 97 5.53 0.94 1.98
C ASN A 97 6.91 1.21 2.59
N ALA A 98 7.88 1.70 1.82
CA ALA A 98 9.19 2.09 2.35
C ALA A 98 9.06 3.14 3.46
N MET A 99 8.28 4.20 3.22
CA MET A 99 8.00 5.22 4.24
C MET A 99 7.36 4.61 5.50
N ASN A 100 6.38 3.72 5.31
CA ASN A 100 5.67 3.07 6.42
C ASN A 100 6.61 2.25 7.32
N VAL A 101 7.59 1.56 6.74
CA VAL A 101 8.60 0.79 7.49
C VAL A 101 9.59 1.72 8.18
N THR A 102 10.07 2.74 7.47
CA THR A 102 11.00 3.72 8.04
C THR A 102 10.39 4.45 9.24
N HIS A 103 9.11 4.81 9.18
CA HIS A 103 8.41 5.41 10.32
C HIS A 103 8.35 4.47 11.53
N LEU A 104 8.17 3.16 11.32
CA LEU A 104 8.16 2.19 12.42
C LEU A 104 9.54 2.10 13.06
N LEU A 105 10.58 1.94 12.24
CA LEU A 105 11.96 1.85 12.72
C LEU A 105 12.35 3.10 13.50
N LEU A 106 12.10 4.28 12.92
CA LEU A 106 12.42 5.57 13.56
C LEU A 106 11.64 5.75 14.86
N GLY A 107 10.36 5.39 14.89
CA GLY A 107 9.54 5.45 16.10
C GLY A 107 10.08 4.55 17.21
N VAL A 108 10.45 3.30 16.88
CA VAL A 108 11.02 2.37 17.87
C VAL A 108 12.38 2.83 18.38
N GLU A 109 13.30 3.22 17.50
CA GLU A 109 14.62 3.72 17.89
C GLU A 109 14.52 5.00 18.73
N GLY A 110 13.63 5.91 18.37
CA GLY A 110 13.36 7.13 19.14
C GLY A 110 12.86 6.83 20.55
N LEU A 111 11.94 5.87 20.71
CA LEU A 111 11.45 5.45 22.01
C LEU A 111 12.54 4.76 22.85
N LEU A 112 13.39 3.94 22.23
CA LEU A 112 14.53 3.32 22.93
C LEU A 112 15.55 4.37 23.41
N ALA A 113 15.83 5.39 22.59
CA ALA A 113 16.70 6.49 22.97
C ALA A 113 16.13 7.29 24.16
N LEU A 114 14.83 7.61 24.13
CA LEU A 114 14.14 8.29 25.22
C LEU A 114 14.09 7.45 26.50
N GLN A 115 13.89 6.13 26.37
CA GLN A 115 13.94 5.21 27.50
C GLN A 115 15.33 5.21 28.17
N ARG A 116 16.41 5.23 27.39
CA ARG A 116 17.78 5.36 27.93
C ARG A 116 18.02 6.69 28.63
N PHE A 117 17.28 7.73 28.27
CA PHE A 117 17.28 9.03 28.95
C PHE A 117 16.35 9.06 30.19
N GLY A 118 15.68 7.96 30.51
CA GLY A 118 14.80 7.84 31.67
C GLY A 118 13.35 8.26 31.43
N VAL A 119 12.94 8.45 30.17
CA VAL A 119 11.54 8.78 29.82
C VAL A 119 10.76 7.48 29.60
N ASP A 120 9.60 7.37 30.24
CA ASP A 120 8.69 6.25 29.99
C ASP A 120 8.22 6.21 28.52
N PRO A 121 8.37 5.07 27.80
CA PRO A 121 7.99 4.98 26.39
C PRO A 121 6.53 5.30 26.08
N ALA A 122 5.59 5.00 27.00
CA ALA A 122 4.17 5.32 26.78
C ALA A 122 3.93 6.83 26.91
N VAL A 123 4.55 7.49 27.89
CA VAL A 123 4.50 8.96 28.04
C VAL A 123 5.15 9.65 26.84
N ALA A 124 6.30 9.16 26.39
CA ALA A 124 6.97 9.66 25.18
C ALA A 124 6.07 9.55 23.94
N LEU A 125 5.42 8.39 23.78
CA LEU A 125 4.52 8.14 22.66
C LEU A 125 3.29 9.06 22.67
N GLU A 126 2.72 9.32 23.85
CA GLU A 126 1.63 10.28 24.02
C GLU A 126 2.04 11.69 23.54
N ALA A 127 3.18 12.19 24.03
CA ALA A 127 3.70 13.49 23.65
C ALA A 127 4.05 13.60 22.15
N ILE A 128 4.59 12.53 21.55
CA ILE A 128 4.88 12.48 20.11
C ILE A 128 3.59 12.53 19.30
N ASN A 129 2.57 11.76 19.71
CA ASN A 129 1.29 11.68 19.00
C ASN A 129 0.48 12.98 19.10
N SER A 130 0.68 13.81 20.13
CA SER A 130 0.12 15.18 20.20
C SER A 130 0.95 16.22 19.42
N SER A 131 2.06 15.82 18.82
CA SER A 131 3.05 16.72 18.19
C SER A 131 3.24 16.41 16.70
N SER A 132 4.17 17.12 16.04
CA SER A 132 4.45 16.95 14.61
C SER A 132 5.23 15.69 14.24
N GLY A 133 5.76 14.95 15.22
CA GLY A 133 6.51 13.71 15.00
C GLY A 133 5.64 12.46 14.78
N ARG A 134 4.31 12.59 14.90
CA ARG A 134 3.37 11.47 14.80
C ARG A 134 3.34 10.84 13.40
N SER A 135 3.05 9.54 13.36
CA SER A 135 2.81 8.77 12.14
C SER A 135 1.80 7.66 12.41
N LEU A 136 1.31 7.01 11.35
CA LEU A 136 0.46 5.81 11.48
C LEU A 136 1.08 4.76 12.41
N GLN A 137 2.42 4.64 12.41
CA GLN A 137 3.12 3.66 13.23
C GLN A 137 3.09 4.03 14.72
N THR A 138 3.29 5.29 15.06
CA THR A 138 3.24 5.77 16.45
C THR A 138 1.81 5.82 16.99
N GLU A 139 0.83 6.10 16.14
CA GLU A 139 -0.59 6.19 16.53
C GLU A 139 -1.24 4.81 16.68
N GLN A 140 -0.89 3.85 15.82
CA GLN A 140 -1.60 2.57 15.77
C GLN A 140 -0.71 1.39 16.15
N ARG A 141 0.40 1.18 15.43
CA ARG A 141 1.15 -0.08 15.54
C ARG A 141 1.96 -0.18 16.82
N ILE A 142 2.74 0.84 17.15
CA ILE A 142 3.60 0.85 18.34
C ILE A 142 2.80 0.63 19.64
N PRO A 143 1.72 1.38 19.93
CA PRO A 143 1.00 1.21 21.19
C PRO A 143 0.34 -0.16 21.31
N GLN A 144 -0.13 -0.74 20.20
CA GLN A 144 -0.94 -1.97 20.21
C GLN A 144 -0.12 -3.24 20.09
N GLU A 145 1.05 -3.18 19.44
CA GLU A 145 1.84 -4.35 19.04
C GLU A 145 3.26 -4.36 19.62
N VAL A 146 3.87 -3.18 19.82
CA VAL A 146 5.25 -3.07 20.33
C VAL A 146 5.24 -2.95 21.85
N LEU A 147 4.51 -1.98 22.41
CA LEU A 147 4.46 -1.78 23.87
C LEU A 147 3.79 -2.96 24.59
N THR A 148 2.86 -3.66 23.92
CA THR A 148 2.19 -4.85 24.47
C THR A 148 2.95 -6.15 24.24
N GLY A 149 3.98 -6.16 23.39
CA GLY A 149 4.69 -7.37 22.97
C GLY A 149 3.88 -8.35 22.11
N ARG A 150 2.71 -7.96 21.58
CA ARG A 150 1.86 -8.85 20.77
C ARG A 150 2.42 -9.17 19.39
N PHE A 151 3.04 -8.19 18.73
CA PHE A 151 3.62 -8.32 17.39
C PHE A 151 2.71 -8.95 16.29
N ASP A 152 1.39 -8.78 16.39
CA ASP A 152 0.38 -9.42 15.53
C ASP A 152 -0.36 -8.39 14.64
N TYR A 153 0.40 -7.54 13.95
CA TYR A 153 -0.16 -6.50 13.07
C TYR A 153 -0.73 -7.03 11.74
N GLY A 154 -0.47 -8.30 11.39
CA GLY A 154 -0.90 -8.90 10.13
C GLY A 154 -0.07 -8.54 8.88
N PHE A 155 1.00 -7.73 9.02
CA PHE A 155 1.97 -7.45 7.95
C PHE A 155 3.34 -8.02 8.30
N LYS A 156 3.58 -9.27 7.88
CA LYS A 156 4.76 -10.06 8.23
C LYS A 156 6.03 -9.54 7.55
N LEU A 157 7.18 -9.77 8.19
CA LEU A 157 8.49 -9.34 7.69
C LEU A 157 8.80 -9.78 6.25
N PRO A 158 8.50 -11.02 5.79
CA PRO A 158 8.77 -11.40 4.40
C PRO A 158 7.98 -10.57 3.37
N LEU A 159 6.78 -10.12 3.73
CA LEU A 159 5.97 -9.26 2.85
C LEU A 159 6.49 -7.81 2.84
N MET A 160 7.16 -7.41 3.92
CA MET A 160 7.80 -6.10 4.04
C MET A 160 9.11 -6.02 3.25
N ALA A 161 9.85 -7.13 3.16
CA ALA A 161 11.13 -7.23 2.47
C ALA A 161 11.00 -7.45 0.94
N LYS A 162 9.79 -7.77 0.46
CA LYS A 162 9.45 -7.98 -0.95
C LYS A 162 9.24 -6.65 -1.67
#